data_AF-A0A529XMM5-F1
#
_entry.id   AF-A0A529XMM5-F1
#
_cell.length_a   1.000
_cell.length_b   1.000
_cell.length_c   1.000
_cell.angle_alpha   90.00
_cell.angle_beta   90.00
_cell.angle_gamma   90.00
#
_symmetry.space_group_name_H-M   'P 1'
#
loop_
_entity.id
_entity.type
_entity.pdbx_description
1 polymer ?
#
loop_
_entity_poly.entity_id
_entity_poly.type
_entity_poly.pdbx_seq_one_letter_code
_entity_poly.pdbx_strand_id
1 'polypeptide(L)' 'MTQRYIDAGPYPWPYNGDLRPDNTALIIIDMQTDFCGPGGYVDHMGYDLSLVRAPIEPIKS' A
#
# COMPACT_ATOMS: atom_id res chain seq x y z
N MET A 1 -26.89 9.31 5.47
CA MET A 1 -25.50 9.51 5.01
C MET A 1 -25.36 8.81 3.66
N THR A 2 -24.62 9.38 2.71
CA THR A 2 -24.41 8.76 1.39
C THR A 2 -23.39 7.64 1.53
N GLN A 3 -23.73 6.42 1.11
CA GLN A 3 -22.79 5.30 1.08
C GLN A 3 -21.79 5.47 -0.07
N ARG A 4 -20.51 5.22 0.21
CA ARG A 4 -19.42 5.23 -0.77
C ARG A 4 -18.68 3.91 -0.75
N TYR A 5 -18.54 3.31 -1.92
CA TYR A 5 -17.81 2.06 -2.13
C TYR A 5 -16.69 2.26 -3.16
N ILE A 6 -15.66 1.42 -3.07
CA ILE A 6 -14.61 1.25 -4.09
C ILE A 6 -14.80 -0.14 -4.69
N ASP A 7 -14.65 -0.24 -6.02
CA ASP A 7 -14.65 -1.53 -6.71
C ASP A 7 -13.48 -2.38 -6.20
N ALA A 8 -13.79 -3.56 -5.70
CA ALA A 8 -12.85 -4.46 -5.05
C ALA A 8 -13.34 -5.91 -5.15
N GLY A 9 -12.40 -6.85 -5.14
CA GLY A 9 -12.72 -8.28 -5.06
C GLY A 9 -12.67 -8.77 -3.61
N PRO A 10 -13.65 -9.57 -3.13
CA PRO A 10 -14.80 -10.13 -3.86
C PRO A 10 -16.09 -9.30 -3.78
N TYR A 11 -16.07 -8.14 -3.13
CA TYR A 11 -17.23 -7.23 -3.03
C TYR A 11 -16.77 -5.77 -2.92
N PRO A 12 -17.63 -4.79 -3.26
CA PRO A 12 -17.31 -3.38 -3.11
C PRO A 12 -17.01 -2.99 -1.66
N TRP A 13 -15.81 -2.50 -1.39
CA TRP A 13 -15.37 -2.14 -0.03
C TRP A 13 -15.76 -0.70 0.33
N PRO A 14 -16.08 -0.38 1.59
CA PRO A 14 -16.20 -1.25 2.76
C PRO A 14 -17.58 -1.93 2.83
N TYR A 15 -17.72 -2.95 3.67
CA TYR A 15 -18.93 -3.76 3.78
C TYR A 15 -20.24 -2.98 4.03
N ASN A 16 -20.17 -1.79 4.65
CA ASN A 16 -21.33 -0.95 4.99
C ASN A 16 -21.39 0.37 4.21
N GLY A 17 -20.43 0.61 3.33
CA GLY A 17 -20.31 1.84 2.54
C GLY A 17 -19.93 3.09 3.36
N ASP A 18 -19.50 2.93 4.60
CA ASP A 18 -19.19 4.05 5.50
C ASP A 18 -17.75 4.56 5.32
N LEU A 19 -17.42 5.03 4.12
CA LEU A 19 -16.07 5.46 3.76
C LEU A 19 -15.93 7.00 3.77
N ARG A 20 -15.27 7.55 4.79
CA ARG A 20 -15.04 9.00 4.98
C ARG A 20 -13.60 9.31 5.44
N PRO A 21 -13.11 10.54 5.26
CA PRO A 21 -11.78 10.91 5.76
C PRO A 21 -11.63 10.81 7.28
N ASP A 22 -12.69 11.09 8.06
CA ASP A 22 -12.64 11.09 9.53
C ASP A 22 -12.61 9.68 10.17
N ASN A 23 -12.94 8.64 9.41
CA ASN A 23 -13.01 7.26 9.89
C ASN A 23 -12.11 6.28 9.13
N THR A 24 -11.24 6.77 8.24
CA THR A 24 -10.38 5.95 7.38
C THR A 24 -8.95 6.49 7.37
N ALA A 25 -7.97 5.59 7.42
CA ALA A 25 -6.55 5.93 7.35
C ALA A 25 -5.86 5.17 6.20
N LEU A 26 -4.84 5.80 5.62
CA LEU A 26 -3.86 5.15 4.75
C LEU A 26 -2.68 4.69 5.61
N ILE A 27 -2.27 3.43 5.46
CA ILE A 27 -1.08 2.88 6.10
C ILE A 27 -0.06 2.47 5.02
N ILE A 28 1.16 3.01 5.12
CA ILE A 28 2.29 2.64 4.27
C ILE A 28 3.25 1.86 5.15
N ILE A 29 3.43 0.57 4.84
CA ILE A 29 4.20 -0.36 5.67
C ILE A 29 5.59 -0.53 5.07
N ASP A 30 6.62 -0.34 5.91
CA ASP A 30 8.01 -0.74 5.69
C ASP A 30 8.65 -0.28 4.35
N MET A 31 8.25 0.89 3.84
CA MET A 31 8.89 1.55 2.69
C MET A 31 10.24 2.20 3.06
N GLN A 32 11.08 1.47 3.80
CA GLN A 32 12.41 1.88 4.24
C GLN A 32 13.49 1.38 3.28
N THR A 33 14.64 2.05 3.26
CA THR A 33 15.83 1.64 2.49
C THR A 33 16.26 0.20 2.78
N ASP A 34 16.08 -0.30 4.00
CA ASP A 34 16.40 -1.69 4.34
C ASP A 34 15.62 -2.72 3.51
N PHE A 35 14.38 -2.40 3.13
CA PHE A 35 13.52 -3.34 2.41
C PHE A 35 13.51 -3.12 0.90
N CYS A 36 13.66 -1.87 0.45
CA CYS A 36 13.51 -1.53 -0.96
C CYS A 36 14.68 -0.75 -1.58
N GLY A 37 15.77 -0.52 -0.84
CA GLY A 37 16.92 0.27 -1.28
C GLY A 37 18.19 -0.55 -1.50
N PRO A 38 19.09 -0.11 -2.42
CA PRO A 38 20.43 -0.68 -2.53
C PRO A 38 21.22 -0.53 -1.23
N GLY A 39 21.99 -1.56 -0.87
CA GLY A 39 22.75 -1.65 0.37
C GLY A 39 21.90 -1.88 1.62
N GLY A 40 20.59 -2.10 1.47
CA GLY A 40 19.69 -2.46 2.58
C GLY A 40 19.71 -3.95 2.90
N TYR A 41 19.01 -4.34 3.96
CA TYR A 41 18.83 -5.73 4.37
C TYR A 41 18.42 -6.68 3.24
N VAL A 42 17.42 -6.31 2.42
CA VAL A 42 16.91 -7.15 1.32
C VAL A 42 17.91 -7.29 0.18
N ASP A 43 18.66 -6.23 -0.12
CA ASP A 43 19.74 -6.26 -1.12
C ASP A 43 20.90 -7.17 -0.67
N HIS A 44 21.26 -7.10 0.62
CA HIS A 44 22.28 -7.98 1.21
C HIS A 44 21.90 -9.47 1.19
N MET A 45 20.62 -9.81 1.20
CA MET A 45 20.14 -11.19 1.01
C MET A 45 20.19 -11.65 -0.46
N GLY A 46 20.44 -10.74 -1.40
CA GLY A 46 20.51 -11.03 -2.83
C GLY A 46 19.15 -11.14 -3.51
N TYR A 47 18.09 -10.55 -2.94
CA TYR A 47 16.77 -10.53 -3.57
C TYR A 47 16.67 -9.45 -4.65
N ASP A 48 15.76 -9.66 -5.62
CA ASP A 48 15.50 -8.68 -6.68
C ASP A 48 14.73 -7.47 -6.13
N LEU A 49 15.44 -6.34 -6.01
CA LEU A 49 14.86 -5.07 -5.56
C LEU A 49 13.78 -4.52 -6.50
N SER A 50 13.75 -4.92 -7.79
CA SER A 50 12.77 -4.40 -8.75
C SER A 50 11.33 -4.69 -8.31
N LEU A 51 11.12 -5.85 -7.68
CA LEU A 51 9.83 -6.30 -7.18
C LEU A 51 9.33 -5.44 -6.01
N VAL A 52 10.21 -5.11 -5.08
CA VAL A 52 9.89 -4.31 -3.87
C VAL A 52 9.93 -2.81 -4.11
N ARG A 53 10.49 -2.36 -5.24
CA ARG A 53 10.49 -0.96 -5.68
C ARG A 53 9.36 -0.61 -6.64
N ALA A 54 8.79 -1.61 -7.33
CA ALA A 54 7.61 -1.44 -8.18
C ALA A 54 6.46 -0.62 -7.55
N PRO A 55 6.13 -0.77 -6.25
CA PRO A 55 5.02 -0.01 -5.65
C PRO A 55 5.35 1.45 -5.27
N ILE A 56 6.59 1.93 -5.42
CA ILE A 56 6.98 3.29 -4.99
C ILE A 56 6.14 4.37 -5.69
N GLU A 57 6.04 4.34 -7.03
CA GLU A 57 5.29 5.37 -7.76
C GLU A 57 3.77 5.24 -7.55
N PRO A 58 3.15 4.04 -7.55
CA PRO A 58 1.72 3.90 -7.22
C PRO A 58 1.33 4.38 -5.82
N ILE A 59 2.24 4.31 -4.82
CA ILE A 59 1.97 4.77 -3.44
C ILE A 59 2.08 6.29 -3.32
N LYS A 60 2.87 6.94 -4.19
CA LYS A 60 3.17 8.37 -4.11
C LYS A 60 1.96 9.21 -4.51
N SER A 61 1.74 10.30 -3.77
CA SER A 61 0.67 11.29 -3.99
C SER A 61 0.91 12.20 -5.19
#